data_AF-A0A914PP13-F1
#
_entry.id   AF-A0A914PP13-F1
#
_cell.length_a   1.000
_cell.length_b   1.000
_cell.length_c   1.000
_cell.angle_alpha   90.00
_cell.angle_beta   90.00
_cell.angle_gamma   90.00
#
_symmetry.space_group_name_H-M   'P 1'
#
loop_
_entity.id
_entity.type
_entity.pdbx_description
1 polymer ?
#
loop_
_entity_poly.entity_id
_entity_poly.type
_entity_poly.pdbx_seq_one_letter_code
_entity_poly.pdbx_strand_id
1 'polypeptide(L)'
;MNPMENLYEMQLQIFEAFKAQNPEMFDVVFEIEGKKLYAEKLRLSIVSTTFNSMLSDRWISKNDVIPIKDYSFNDFKEFLTFIYSGECQLSDKNILTMIDIAEFYQVNSFKKYCDYYMSNVEHNLKNVFKAFEISNRYPNLEEMKRSLKGFVKQNFEEFVKCKRFLKADKSVIEEFASLQSKRIPKEEIFKAVYEWVEYQVVKKQEELNEENFNKNDAIKAEITPFLSNFEFNKMKLSFLNDFVDERVFIFPNDEFKDFLQKANAGFKVKITNSSGQSIHGTISYYSTEVVEVIKTLANEKSEKLTGDFTCWNKECKKPAIPNPLIRRDEAEWYLFWFLYGFIGIEKNTEDFGNDNYLLAEMTSQGKYAKCFWNFCLKMVLN
;
A
#
# COMPACT_ATOMS: atom_id res chain seq x y z
N MET A 1 -50.39 -0.60 33.38
CA MET A 1 -48.94 -0.62 33.08
C MET A 1 -48.77 -0.61 31.58
N ASN A 2 -47.91 0.26 31.07
CA ASN A 2 -47.51 0.23 29.67
C ASN A 2 -46.81 -1.12 29.40
N PRO A 3 -47.20 -1.90 28.38
CA PRO A 3 -46.54 -3.17 28.06
C PRO A 3 -45.02 -3.05 27.90
N MET A 4 -44.52 -1.90 27.43
CA MET A 4 -43.08 -1.62 27.31
C MET A 4 -42.39 -1.37 28.66
N GLU A 5 -43.08 -0.74 29.62
CA GLU A 5 -42.54 -0.55 30.98
C GLU A 5 -42.37 -1.91 31.67
N ASN A 6 -43.35 -2.80 31.53
CA ASN A 6 -43.29 -4.13 32.14
C ASN A 6 -42.14 -4.97 31.56
N LEU A 7 -41.92 -4.93 30.24
CA LEU A 7 -40.78 -5.63 29.61
C LEU A 7 -39.43 -5.10 30.11
N TYR A 8 -39.30 -3.79 30.29
CA TYR A 8 -38.09 -3.17 30.82
C TYR A 8 -37.85 -3.54 32.29
N GLU A 9 -38.88 -3.52 33.13
CA GLU A 9 -38.79 -3.95 34.53
C GLU A 9 -38.37 -5.42 34.66
N MET A 10 -38.93 -6.31 33.83
CA MET A 10 -38.52 -7.72 33.79
C MET A 10 -37.04 -7.87 33.40
N GLN A 11 -36.57 -7.12 32.40
CA GLN A 11 -35.17 -7.18 31.99
C GLN A 11 -34.23 -6.68 33.10
N LEU A 12 -34.61 -5.60 33.80
CA LEU A 12 -33.86 -5.08 34.94
C LEU A 12 -33.78 -6.09 36.09
N GLN A 13 -34.87 -6.76 36.43
CA GLN A 13 -34.87 -7.78 37.49
C GLN A 13 -33.92 -8.95 37.16
N ILE A 14 -33.92 -9.41 35.91
CA ILE A 14 -32.99 -10.47 35.47
C ILE A 14 -31.54 -9.98 35.54
N PHE A 15 -31.27 -8.73 35.15
CA PHE A 15 -29.92 -8.17 35.25
C PHE A 15 -29.45 -7.99 36.70
N GLU A 16 -30.33 -7.54 37.61
CA GLU A 16 -30.02 -7.44 39.04
C GLU A 16 -29.79 -8.83 39.66
N ALA A 17 -30.58 -9.84 39.28
CA ALA A 17 -30.34 -11.22 39.69
C ALA A 17 -28.97 -11.75 39.19
N PHE A 18 -28.57 -11.38 37.96
CA PHE A 18 -27.25 -11.68 37.43
C PHE A 18 -26.15 -10.98 38.23
N LYS A 19 -26.28 -9.67 38.55
CA LYS A 19 -25.30 -8.96 39.38
C LYS A 19 -25.15 -9.59 40.77
N ALA A 20 -26.28 -9.99 41.38
CA ALA A 20 -26.33 -10.66 42.67
C ALA A 20 -25.80 -12.10 42.62
N GLN A 21 -25.60 -12.66 41.42
CA GLN A 21 -25.15 -14.04 41.20
C GLN A 21 -26.04 -15.06 41.92
N ASN A 22 -27.37 -14.89 41.82
CA ASN A 22 -28.35 -15.76 42.48
C ASN A 22 -28.40 -17.16 41.82
N PRO A 23 -27.92 -18.24 42.47
CA PRO A 23 -27.82 -19.56 41.85
C PRO A 23 -29.18 -20.19 41.52
N GLU A 24 -30.26 -19.79 42.18
CA GLU A 24 -31.59 -20.38 41.97
C GLU A 24 -32.24 -19.92 40.65
N MET A 25 -31.79 -18.78 40.11
CA MET A 25 -32.33 -18.13 38.92
C MET A 25 -31.63 -18.56 37.62
N PHE A 26 -30.57 -19.36 37.72
CA PHE A 26 -29.68 -19.66 36.61
C PHE A 26 -29.45 -21.17 36.48
N ASP A 27 -29.27 -21.64 35.26
CA ASP A 27 -29.17 -23.05 34.90
C ASP A 27 -27.82 -23.42 34.25
N VAL A 28 -26.90 -22.46 34.17
CA VAL A 28 -25.51 -22.64 33.72
C VAL A 28 -24.56 -22.03 34.75
N VAL A 29 -23.47 -22.75 35.02
CA VAL A 29 -22.38 -22.28 35.89
C VAL A 29 -21.07 -22.33 35.12
N PHE A 30 -20.40 -21.18 35.00
CA PHE A 30 -19.03 -21.10 34.51
C PHE A 30 -18.05 -21.05 35.68
N GLU A 31 -16.91 -21.72 35.56
CA GLU A 31 -15.79 -21.59 36.50
C GLU A 31 -14.59 -20.96 35.80
N ILE A 32 -14.15 -19.82 36.35
CA ILE A 32 -13.08 -19.00 35.81
C ILE A 32 -12.17 -18.61 36.98
N GLU A 33 -10.89 -18.95 36.91
CA GLU A 33 -9.92 -18.66 37.99
C GLU A 33 -10.39 -19.14 39.38
N GLY A 34 -11.08 -20.28 39.43
CA GLY A 34 -11.64 -20.86 40.67
C GLY A 34 -12.88 -20.14 41.23
N LYS A 35 -13.43 -19.15 40.50
CA LYS A 35 -14.65 -18.43 40.85
C LYS A 35 -15.80 -18.86 39.95
N LYS A 36 -17.01 -18.87 40.49
CA LYS A 36 -18.24 -19.25 39.76
C LYS A 36 -18.96 -18.02 39.21
N LEU A 37 -19.46 -18.13 37.98
CA LEU A 37 -20.43 -17.21 37.38
C LEU A 37 -21.68 -17.98 36.97
N TYR A 38 -22.84 -17.51 37.43
CA TYR A 38 -24.14 -18.10 37.15
C TYR A 38 -24.81 -17.35 36.00
N ALA A 39 -25.37 -18.08 35.04
CA ALA A 39 -25.99 -17.51 33.84
C ALA A 39 -27.17 -18.35 33.32
N GLU A 40 -27.95 -17.76 32.41
CA GLU A 40 -29.15 -18.37 31.81
C GLU A 40 -28.84 -18.96 30.43
N LYS A 41 -29.01 -20.27 30.28
CA LYS A 41 -28.80 -21.02 29.04
C LYS A 41 -29.53 -20.42 27.87
N LEU A 42 -30.84 -20.17 28.01
CA LEU A 42 -31.68 -19.66 26.94
C LEU A 42 -31.15 -18.33 26.40
N ARG A 43 -30.80 -17.40 27.29
CA ARG A 43 -30.27 -16.09 26.92
C ARG A 43 -28.95 -16.21 26.16
N LEU A 44 -28.02 -17.02 26.67
CA LEU A 44 -26.74 -17.28 26.01
C LEU A 44 -26.93 -17.91 24.62
N SER A 45 -27.80 -18.91 24.51
CA SER A 45 -28.12 -19.58 23.23
C SER A 45 -28.76 -18.65 22.20
N ILE A 46 -29.54 -17.65 22.62
CA ILE A 46 -30.16 -16.68 21.70
C ILE A 46 -29.10 -15.74 21.11
N VAL A 47 -28.17 -15.26 21.92
CA VAL A 47 -27.22 -14.22 21.52
C VAL A 47 -25.94 -14.75 20.87
N SER A 48 -25.63 -16.04 21.08
CA SER A 48 -24.38 -16.67 20.68
C SER A 48 -24.65 -18.03 20.04
N THR A 49 -24.24 -18.17 18.79
CA THR A 49 -24.23 -19.46 18.08
C THR A 49 -23.31 -20.46 18.75
N THR A 50 -22.15 -20.01 19.25
CA THR A 50 -21.21 -20.86 20.01
C THR A 50 -21.85 -21.41 21.28
N PHE A 51 -22.49 -20.56 22.11
CA PHE A 51 -23.21 -21.05 23.29
C PHE A 51 -24.40 -21.90 22.90
N ASN A 52 -25.12 -21.57 21.82
CA ASN A 52 -26.22 -22.42 21.36
C ASN A 52 -25.73 -23.84 21.06
N SER A 53 -24.65 -23.99 20.29
CA SER A 53 -24.04 -25.28 20.02
C SER A 53 -23.55 -25.96 21.31
N MET A 54 -22.73 -25.25 22.10
CA MET A 54 -22.12 -25.75 23.33
C MET A 54 -23.15 -26.23 24.37
N LEU A 55 -24.27 -25.53 24.48
CA LEU A 55 -25.30 -25.80 25.47
C LEU A 55 -26.45 -26.66 24.93
N SER A 56 -26.59 -26.81 23.60
CA SER A 56 -27.64 -27.67 23.00
C SER A 56 -27.35 -29.16 23.14
N ASP A 57 -26.09 -29.55 23.32
CA ASP A 57 -25.73 -30.94 23.55
C ASP A 57 -26.34 -31.46 24.85
N ARG A 58 -26.90 -32.67 24.79
CA ARG A 58 -27.63 -33.40 25.84
C ARG A 58 -26.85 -33.71 27.13
N TRP A 59 -25.68 -33.09 27.32
CA TRP A 59 -24.66 -33.50 28.27
C TRP A 59 -24.45 -32.52 29.42
N ILE A 60 -24.97 -31.29 29.33
CA ILE A 60 -24.84 -30.30 30.41
C ILE A 60 -26.05 -30.42 31.35
N SER A 61 -25.84 -31.10 32.47
CA SER A 61 -26.79 -31.16 33.59
C SER A 61 -26.87 -29.80 34.29
N LYS A 62 -27.93 -29.56 35.08
CA LYS A 62 -28.11 -28.32 35.86
C LYS A 62 -26.96 -28.05 36.86
N ASN A 63 -26.10 -29.04 37.11
CA ASN A 63 -24.97 -28.97 38.03
C ASN A 63 -23.60 -28.95 37.33
N ASP A 64 -23.57 -28.97 36.01
CA ASP A 64 -22.32 -29.04 35.28
C ASP A 64 -21.65 -27.67 35.26
N VAL A 65 -20.40 -27.67 35.71
CA VAL A 65 -19.56 -26.48 35.79
C VAL A 65 -18.71 -26.43 34.52
N ILE A 66 -18.87 -25.37 33.75
CA ILE A 66 -18.17 -25.15 32.49
C ILE A 66 -16.88 -24.37 32.77
N PRO A 67 -15.68 -24.97 32.63
CA PRO A 67 -14.43 -24.27 32.88
C PRO A 67 -14.12 -23.31 31.72
N ILE A 68 -13.83 -22.04 32.04
CA ILE A 68 -13.26 -21.07 31.11
C ILE A 68 -11.80 -20.83 31.51
N LYS A 69 -10.88 -21.15 30.60
CA LYS A 69 -9.43 -21.09 30.86
C LYS A 69 -8.73 -19.94 30.14
N ASP A 70 -9.33 -19.46 29.06
CA ASP A 70 -8.68 -18.50 28.15
C ASP A 70 -8.88 -17.04 28.56
N TYR A 71 -9.79 -16.77 29.51
CA TYR A 71 -10.19 -15.41 29.90
C TYR A 71 -10.17 -15.24 31.41
N SER A 72 -9.86 -14.02 31.87
CA SER A 72 -9.94 -13.67 33.29
C SER A 72 -11.40 -13.64 33.76
N PHE A 73 -11.62 -13.81 35.06
CA PHE A 73 -12.98 -13.72 35.62
C PHE A 73 -13.64 -12.37 35.32
N ASN A 74 -12.86 -11.28 35.39
CA ASN A 74 -13.38 -9.93 35.17
C ASN A 74 -13.78 -9.70 33.72
N ASP A 75 -12.95 -10.13 32.76
CA ASP A 75 -13.24 -9.98 31.33
C ASP A 75 -14.47 -10.81 30.94
N PHE A 76 -14.54 -12.06 31.39
CA PHE A 76 -15.68 -12.91 31.07
C PHE A 76 -16.98 -12.42 31.75
N LYS A 77 -16.88 -11.90 32.98
CA LYS A 77 -18.01 -11.27 33.66
C LYS A 77 -18.49 -10.03 32.90
N GLU A 78 -17.58 -9.19 32.41
CA GLU A 78 -17.93 -7.98 31.65
C GLU A 78 -18.61 -8.31 30.32
N PHE A 79 -18.15 -9.36 29.63
CA PHE A 79 -18.82 -9.91 28.47
C PHE A 79 -20.25 -10.40 28.79
N LEU A 80 -20.43 -11.13 29.89
CA LEU A 80 -21.77 -11.54 30.32
C LEU A 80 -22.62 -10.34 30.72
N THR A 81 -22.05 -9.32 31.36
CA THR A 81 -22.75 -8.04 31.65
C THR A 81 -23.34 -7.47 30.37
N PHE A 82 -22.56 -7.39 29.27
CA PHE A 82 -23.07 -6.94 27.97
C PHE A 82 -24.26 -7.77 27.48
N ILE A 83 -24.23 -9.10 27.61
CA ILE A 83 -25.35 -9.96 27.21
C ILE A 83 -26.63 -9.65 27.99
N TYR A 84 -26.51 -9.23 29.26
CA TYR A 84 -27.67 -8.95 30.10
C TYR A 84 -28.20 -7.52 29.99
N SER A 85 -27.32 -6.53 29.88
CA SER A 85 -27.68 -5.10 29.89
C SER A 85 -27.60 -4.42 28.52
N GLY A 86 -26.86 -4.99 27.57
CA GLY A 86 -26.47 -4.30 26.33
C GLY A 86 -25.35 -3.28 26.52
N GLU A 87 -24.79 -3.17 27.73
CA GLU A 87 -23.74 -2.21 28.09
C GLU A 87 -22.54 -2.94 28.69
N CYS A 88 -21.35 -2.40 28.46
CA CYS A 88 -20.14 -2.85 29.14
C CYS A 88 -19.12 -1.73 29.27
N GLN A 89 -18.21 -1.89 30.22
CA GLN A 89 -17.10 -0.99 30.47
C GLN A 89 -15.89 -1.38 29.61
N LEU A 90 -15.78 -0.73 28.45
CA LEU A 90 -14.60 -0.87 27.59
C LEU A 90 -13.50 0.11 27.98
N SER A 91 -12.26 -0.36 27.86
CA SER A 91 -11.04 0.38 28.12
C SER A 91 -9.92 -0.12 27.19
N ASP A 92 -8.85 0.67 27.07
CA ASP A 92 -7.65 0.28 26.31
C ASP A 92 -7.04 -1.06 26.78
N LYS A 93 -7.30 -1.47 28.03
CA LYS A 93 -6.74 -2.68 28.62
C LYS A 93 -7.54 -3.94 28.27
N ASN A 94 -8.86 -3.84 28.19
CA ASN A 94 -9.74 -5.01 27.99
C ASN A 94 -10.32 -5.11 26.58
N ILE A 95 -10.32 -4.04 25.78
CA ILE A 95 -10.97 -4.03 24.46
C ILE A 95 -10.50 -5.16 23.54
N LEU A 96 -9.21 -5.50 23.62
CA LEU A 96 -8.61 -6.62 22.92
C LEU A 96 -9.26 -7.95 23.29
N THR A 97 -9.31 -8.23 24.59
CA THR A 97 -9.95 -9.42 25.14
C THR A 97 -11.44 -9.42 24.83
N MET A 98 -12.11 -8.27 24.85
CA MET A 98 -13.54 -8.16 24.55
C MET A 98 -13.84 -8.52 23.08
N ILE A 99 -13.04 -8.01 22.14
CA ILE A 99 -13.16 -8.37 20.71
C ILE A 99 -12.91 -9.87 20.52
N ASP A 100 -11.90 -10.42 21.18
CA ASP A 100 -11.56 -11.85 21.11
C ASP A 100 -12.69 -12.74 21.63
N ILE A 101 -13.22 -12.44 22.83
CA ILE A 101 -14.38 -13.13 23.41
C ILE A 101 -15.59 -13.03 22.48
N ALA A 102 -15.85 -11.83 21.93
CA ALA A 102 -16.99 -11.60 21.04
C ALA A 102 -16.88 -12.40 19.73
N GLU A 103 -15.68 -12.59 19.20
CA GLU A 103 -15.42 -13.41 18.03
C GLU A 103 -15.54 -14.91 18.36
N PHE A 104 -14.92 -15.36 19.45
CA PHE A 104 -14.95 -16.75 19.89
C PHE A 104 -16.38 -17.24 20.18
N TYR A 105 -17.14 -16.45 20.95
CA TYR A 105 -18.54 -16.76 21.24
C TYR A 105 -19.50 -16.26 20.15
N GLN A 106 -19.00 -15.70 19.05
CA GLN A 106 -19.80 -15.27 17.90
C GLN A 106 -20.97 -14.32 18.27
N VAL A 107 -20.77 -13.42 19.24
CA VAL A 107 -21.78 -12.43 19.66
C VAL A 107 -21.65 -11.19 18.78
N ASN A 108 -22.33 -11.20 17.64
CA ASN A 108 -22.23 -10.15 16.62
C ASN A 108 -22.64 -8.75 17.12
N SER A 109 -23.63 -8.66 18.01
CA SER A 109 -24.02 -7.38 18.63
C SER A 109 -22.88 -6.80 19.48
N PHE A 110 -22.14 -7.66 20.18
CA PHE A 110 -21.01 -7.23 21.01
C PHE A 110 -19.81 -6.83 20.15
N LYS A 111 -19.55 -7.55 19.05
CA LYS A 111 -18.54 -7.16 18.06
C LYS A 111 -18.80 -5.77 17.49
N LYS A 112 -20.05 -5.48 17.10
CA LYS A 112 -20.45 -4.14 16.62
C LYS A 112 -20.28 -3.07 17.70
N TYR A 113 -20.59 -3.41 18.95
CA TYR A 113 -20.37 -2.50 20.07
C TYR A 113 -18.88 -2.17 20.26
N CYS A 114 -18.00 -3.18 20.19
CA CYS A 114 -16.54 -2.99 20.25
C CYS A 114 -16.02 -2.20 19.03
N ASP A 115 -16.51 -2.48 17.83
CA ASP A 115 -16.15 -1.76 16.59
C ASP A 115 -16.53 -0.27 16.70
N TYR A 116 -17.76 0.00 17.14
CA TYR A 116 -18.24 1.36 17.39
C TYR A 116 -17.42 2.07 18.47
N TYR A 117 -17.14 1.41 19.60
CA TYR A 117 -16.30 2.00 20.63
C TYR A 117 -14.93 2.38 20.07
N MET A 118 -14.24 1.45 19.42
CA MET A 118 -12.90 1.69 18.86
C MET A 118 -12.89 2.72 17.75
N SER A 119 -13.97 2.88 16.99
CA SER A 119 -14.07 3.92 15.96
C SER A 119 -14.20 5.33 16.54
N ASN A 120 -14.66 5.46 17.80
CA ASN A 120 -14.84 6.73 18.52
C ASN A 120 -13.73 7.03 19.54
N VAL A 121 -12.82 6.10 19.80
CA VAL A 121 -11.64 6.36 20.65
C VAL A 121 -10.70 7.36 19.96
N GLU A 122 -10.11 8.25 20.76
CA GLU A 122 -9.11 9.18 20.25
C GLU A 122 -7.84 8.43 19.81
N HIS A 123 -7.61 8.42 18.49
CA HIS A 123 -6.41 7.84 17.90
C HIS A 123 -5.22 8.80 17.98
N ASN A 124 -4.04 8.23 18.20
CA ASN A 124 -2.76 8.94 18.20
C ASN A 124 -1.63 8.01 17.72
N LEU A 125 -0.43 8.56 17.49
CA LEU A 125 0.70 7.78 16.96
C LEU A 125 1.20 6.64 17.88
N LYS A 126 0.77 6.61 19.15
CA LYS A 126 1.13 5.52 20.08
C LYS A 126 0.18 4.34 19.95
N ASN A 127 -1.12 4.58 19.76
CA ASN A 127 -2.14 3.52 19.73
C ASN A 127 -2.49 3.04 18.31
N VAL A 128 -2.35 3.88 17.28
CA VAL A 128 -2.82 3.61 15.92
C VAL A 128 -2.25 2.31 15.31
N PHE A 129 -0.97 2.03 15.51
CA PHE A 129 -0.33 0.83 14.98
C PHE A 129 -0.94 -0.43 15.59
N LYS A 130 -1.11 -0.43 16.93
CA LYS A 130 -1.69 -1.55 17.63
C LYS A 130 -3.16 -1.72 17.24
N ALA A 131 -3.90 -0.62 17.11
CA ALA A 131 -5.27 -0.65 16.64
C ALA A 131 -5.38 -1.27 15.23
N PHE A 132 -4.50 -0.92 14.29
CA PHE A 132 -4.48 -1.60 12.98
C PHE A 132 -4.25 -3.11 13.09
N GLU A 133 -3.24 -3.55 13.85
CA GLU A 133 -2.98 -4.98 14.08
C GLU A 133 -4.23 -5.72 14.58
N ILE A 134 -4.99 -5.09 15.49
CA ILE A 134 -6.23 -5.63 16.05
C ILE A 134 -7.29 -5.72 14.97
N SER A 135 -7.53 -4.62 14.25
CA SER A 135 -8.52 -4.57 13.19
C SER A 135 -8.23 -5.55 12.05
N ASN A 136 -6.96 -5.90 11.85
CA ASN A 136 -6.53 -6.85 10.81
C ASN A 136 -6.62 -8.30 11.28
N ARG A 137 -6.47 -8.53 12.58
CA ARG A 137 -6.60 -9.86 13.19
C ARG A 137 -8.05 -10.34 13.20
N TYR A 138 -8.99 -9.45 13.50
CA TYR A 138 -10.40 -9.79 13.65
C TYR A 138 -11.23 -9.30 12.46
N PRO A 139 -12.04 -10.16 11.84
CA PRO A 139 -12.90 -9.76 10.73
C PRO A 139 -14.05 -8.85 11.23
N ASN A 140 -14.64 -8.07 10.31
CA ASN A 140 -15.84 -7.25 10.54
C ASN A 140 -15.69 -6.07 11.52
N LEU A 141 -14.49 -5.50 11.64
CA LEU A 141 -14.22 -4.25 12.37
C LEU A 141 -14.11 -3.05 11.40
N GLU A 142 -15.13 -2.88 10.57
CA GLU A 142 -15.10 -1.93 9.44
C GLU A 142 -15.15 -0.46 9.88
N GLU A 143 -15.84 -0.15 10.98
CA GLU A 143 -15.90 1.23 11.49
C GLU A 143 -14.56 1.66 12.09
N MET A 144 -13.95 0.79 12.87
CA MET A 144 -12.61 0.96 13.41
C MET A 144 -11.59 1.12 12.28
N LYS A 145 -11.57 0.22 11.27
CA LYS A 145 -10.67 0.35 10.12
C LYS A 145 -10.85 1.68 9.40
N ARG A 146 -12.09 2.12 9.21
CA ARG A 146 -12.40 3.40 8.56
C ARG A 146 -11.88 4.59 9.38
N SER A 147 -12.09 4.58 10.69
CA SER A 147 -11.61 5.62 11.61
C SER A 147 -10.09 5.70 11.60
N LEU A 148 -9.40 4.56 11.72
CA LEU A 148 -7.94 4.47 11.66
C LEU A 148 -7.37 4.97 10.34
N LYS A 149 -7.95 4.56 9.20
CA LYS A 149 -7.57 5.08 7.87
C LYS A 149 -7.82 6.59 7.76
N GLY A 150 -8.87 7.10 8.40
CA GLY A 150 -9.16 8.53 8.51
C GLY A 150 -8.06 9.28 9.27
N PHE A 151 -7.68 8.77 10.43
CA PHE A 151 -6.60 9.32 11.26
C PHE A 151 -5.26 9.36 10.51
N VAL A 152 -4.87 8.26 9.85
CA VAL A 152 -3.62 8.21 9.07
C VAL A 152 -3.63 9.22 7.93
N LYS A 153 -4.75 9.40 7.24
CA LYS A 153 -4.85 10.40 6.16
C LYS A 153 -4.69 11.83 6.68
N GLN A 154 -5.20 12.12 7.87
CA GLN A 154 -5.10 13.44 8.49
C GLN A 154 -3.70 13.73 9.01
N ASN A 155 -3.00 12.71 9.51
CA ASN A 155 -1.69 12.83 10.16
C ASN A 155 -0.57 12.15 9.34
N PHE A 156 -0.71 12.12 8.02
CA PHE A 156 0.12 11.30 7.13
C PHE A 156 1.62 11.53 7.33
N GLU A 157 2.06 12.79 7.34
CA GLU A 157 3.48 13.12 7.46
C GLU A 157 4.08 12.65 8.79
N GLU A 158 3.37 12.87 9.90
CA GLU A 158 3.84 12.44 11.22
C GLU A 158 3.82 10.92 11.35
N PHE A 159 2.82 10.28 10.73
CA PHE A 159 2.68 8.83 10.74
C PHE A 159 3.84 8.14 10.03
N VAL A 160 4.21 8.56 8.81
CA VAL A 160 5.31 7.95 8.05
C VAL A 160 6.69 8.29 8.62
N LYS A 161 6.88 9.48 9.20
CA LYS A 161 8.13 9.88 9.87
C LYS A 161 8.33 9.18 11.22
N CYS A 162 7.29 8.57 11.77
CA CYS A 162 7.36 7.92 13.08
C CYS A 162 8.28 6.69 13.03
N LYS A 163 9.23 6.56 13.96
CA LYS A 163 10.09 5.36 14.07
C LYS A 163 9.32 4.04 14.20
N ARG A 164 8.08 4.10 14.71
CA ARG A 164 7.19 2.93 14.81
C ARG A 164 6.69 2.46 13.46
N PHE A 165 6.59 3.34 12.47
CA PHE A 165 6.20 2.98 11.11
C PHE A 165 7.15 1.95 10.53
N LEU A 166 8.46 2.23 10.54
CA LEU A 166 9.49 1.29 10.07
C LEU A 166 9.48 -0.05 10.83
N LYS A 167 8.97 -0.08 12.06
CA LYS A 167 8.88 -1.30 12.90
C LYS A 167 7.49 -1.93 12.91
N ALA A 168 6.54 -1.40 12.13
CA ALA A 168 5.18 -1.89 12.13
C ALA A 168 5.10 -3.29 11.50
N ASP A 169 4.11 -4.07 11.95
CA ASP A 169 3.80 -5.35 11.33
C ASP A 169 3.36 -5.19 9.88
N LYS A 170 3.68 -6.20 9.06
CA LYS A 170 3.36 -6.23 7.63
C LYS A 170 1.88 -5.93 7.34
N SER A 171 0.98 -6.44 8.18
CA SER A 171 -0.47 -6.21 8.03
C SER A 171 -0.85 -4.73 8.13
N VAL A 172 -0.16 -3.95 8.96
CA VAL A 172 -0.37 -2.49 9.07
C VAL A 172 0.06 -1.81 7.77
N ILE A 173 1.18 -2.26 7.18
CA ILE A 173 1.71 -1.71 5.94
C ILE A 173 0.83 -2.11 4.74
N GLU A 174 0.24 -3.29 4.74
CA GLU A 174 -0.74 -3.70 3.73
C GLU A 174 -1.98 -2.80 3.75
N GLU A 175 -2.52 -2.51 4.94
CA GLU A 175 -3.63 -1.56 5.09
C GLU A 175 -3.24 -0.15 4.67
N PHE A 176 -2.02 0.29 5.01
CA PHE A 176 -1.47 1.57 4.58
C PHE A 176 -1.29 1.67 3.06
N ALA A 177 -0.75 0.63 2.41
CA ALA A 177 -0.61 0.55 0.95
C ALA A 177 -1.97 0.63 0.24
N SER A 178 -3.02 0.06 0.86
CA SER A 178 -4.40 0.12 0.35
C SER A 178 -5.07 1.50 0.47
N LEU A 179 -4.43 2.48 1.12
CA LEU A 179 -5.05 3.77 1.41
C LEU A 179 -5.51 4.49 0.13
N GLN A 180 -6.80 4.79 0.09
CA GLN A 180 -7.41 5.63 -0.94
C GLN A 180 -7.53 7.07 -0.43
N SER A 181 -6.77 7.98 -1.03
CA SER A 181 -6.75 9.40 -0.67
C SER A 181 -6.67 10.28 -1.91
N LYS A 182 -7.40 11.39 -1.90
CA LYS A 182 -7.30 12.44 -2.94
C LYS A 182 -6.20 13.46 -2.63
N ARG A 183 -5.82 13.60 -1.36
CA ARG A 183 -4.85 14.62 -0.89
C ARG A 183 -3.43 14.09 -0.89
N ILE A 184 -3.25 12.79 -0.65
CA ILE A 184 -1.95 12.15 -0.55
C ILE A 184 -1.65 11.52 -1.91
N PRO A 185 -0.58 11.94 -2.61
CA PRO A 185 -0.16 11.32 -3.86
C PRO A 185 0.20 9.85 -3.64
N LYS A 186 -0.14 8.98 -4.61
CA LYS A 186 0.14 7.54 -4.52
C LYS A 186 1.65 7.25 -4.48
N GLU A 187 2.44 8.15 -5.06
CA GLU A 187 3.90 8.14 -5.05
C GLU A 187 4.45 8.23 -3.62
N GLU A 188 3.86 9.08 -2.77
CA GLU A 188 4.31 9.24 -1.38
C GLU A 188 3.98 8.00 -0.52
N ILE A 189 2.83 7.36 -0.78
CA ILE A 189 2.48 6.09 -0.13
C ILE A 189 3.46 5.01 -0.56
N PHE A 190 3.75 4.91 -1.87
CA PHE A 190 4.68 3.91 -2.40
C PHE A 190 6.10 4.09 -1.87
N LYS A 191 6.60 5.34 -1.82
CA LYS A 191 7.91 5.65 -1.20
C LYS A 191 7.97 5.18 0.25
N ALA A 192 6.96 5.49 1.06
CA ALA A 192 6.93 5.07 2.46
C ALA A 192 6.90 3.54 2.61
N VAL A 193 6.15 2.82 1.76
CA VAL A 193 6.17 1.35 1.74
C VAL A 193 7.55 0.82 1.35
N TYR A 194 8.20 1.40 0.34
CA TYR A 194 9.55 1.02 -0.06
C TYR A 194 10.57 1.25 1.07
N GLU A 195 10.50 2.39 1.76
CA GLU A 195 11.36 2.69 2.91
C GLU A 195 11.17 1.68 4.05
N TRP A 196 9.92 1.26 4.31
CA TRP A 196 9.66 0.17 5.27
C TRP A 196 10.29 -1.15 4.82
N VAL A 197 10.13 -1.54 3.55
CA VAL A 197 10.72 -2.77 3.00
C VAL A 197 12.24 -2.74 3.11
N GLU A 198 12.87 -1.66 2.68
CA GLU A 198 14.32 -1.50 2.75
C GLU A 198 14.81 -1.62 4.19
N TYR A 199 14.11 -1.01 5.15
CA TYR A 199 14.44 -1.13 6.57
C TYR A 199 14.35 -2.58 7.08
N GLN A 200 13.29 -3.33 6.72
CA GLN A 200 13.15 -4.73 7.14
C GLN A 200 14.28 -5.60 6.58
N VAL A 201 14.64 -5.39 5.32
CA VAL A 201 15.71 -6.11 4.63
C VAL A 201 17.07 -5.82 5.27
N VAL A 202 17.40 -4.55 5.49
CA VAL A 202 18.68 -4.14 6.11
C VAL A 202 18.78 -4.68 7.53
N LYS A 203 17.72 -4.56 8.33
CA LYS A 203 17.69 -5.09 9.69
C LYS A 203 17.91 -6.62 9.70
N LYS A 204 17.28 -7.36 8.79
CA LYS A 204 17.45 -8.81 8.68
C LYS A 204 18.88 -9.19 8.27
N GLN A 205 19.51 -8.41 7.40
CA GLN A 205 20.92 -8.60 7.03
C GLN A 205 21.85 -8.43 8.24
N GLU A 206 21.64 -7.38 9.04
CA GLU A 206 22.41 -7.12 10.27
C GLU A 206 22.24 -8.24 11.31
N GLU A 207 21.05 -8.84 11.40
CA GLU A 207 20.79 -9.94 12.33
C GLU A 207 21.43 -11.27 11.90
N LEU A 208 21.59 -11.50 10.59
CA LEU A 208 22.08 -12.77 10.03
C LEU A 208 23.60 -12.79 9.79
N ASN A 209 24.29 -11.63 9.76
CA ASN A 209 25.73 -11.52 9.45
C ASN A 209 26.16 -12.25 8.16
N GLU A 210 25.28 -12.32 7.15
CA GLU A 210 25.57 -13.03 5.90
C GLU A 210 26.39 -12.17 4.93
N GLU A 211 27.60 -12.63 4.57
CA GLU A 211 28.49 -11.94 3.62
C GLU A 211 27.97 -11.95 2.17
N ASN A 212 27.10 -12.90 1.79
CA ASN A 212 26.57 -13.07 0.43
C ASN A 212 25.10 -12.58 0.27
N PHE A 213 24.63 -11.69 1.15
CA PHE A 213 23.26 -11.20 1.09
C PHE A 213 23.01 -10.31 -0.14
N ASN A 214 22.23 -10.80 -1.11
CA ASN A 214 21.76 -9.97 -2.22
C ASN A 214 20.58 -9.08 -1.77
N LYS A 215 20.91 -7.86 -1.33
CA LYS A 215 19.93 -6.86 -0.88
C LYS A 215 18.83 -6.59 -1.91
N ASN A 216 19.16 -6.58 -3.20
CA ASN A 216 18.19 -6.27 -4.26
C ASN A 216 17.16 -7.38 -4.44
N ASP A 217 17.59 -8.63 -4.40
CA ASP A 217 16.68 -9.79 -4.48
C ASP A 217 15.76 -9.86 -3.25
N ALA A 218 16.30 -9.56 -2.06
CA ALA A 218 15.52 -9.50 -0.83
C ALA A 218 14.48 -8.37 -0.85
N ILE A 219 14.85 -7.16 -1.29
CA ILE A 219 13.90 -6.05 -1.47
C ILE A 219 12.82 -6.44 -2.47
N LYS A 220 13.20 -7.03 -3.61
CA LYS A 220 12.24 -7.48 -4.63
C LYS A 220 11.23 -8.45 -4.05
N ALA A 221 11.70 -9.48 -3.33
CA ALA A 221 10.84 -10.48 -2.72
C ALA A 221 9.84 -9.86 -1.73
N GLU A 222 10.30 -8.94 -0.88
CA GLU A 222 9.46 -8.33 0.16
C GLU A 222 8.50 -7.27 -0.38
N ILE A 223 8.87 -6.52 -1.42
CA ILE A 223 8.00 -5.48 -2.01
C ILE A 223 6.94 -6.05 -2.95
N THR A 224 7.21 -7.19 -3.60
CA THR A 224 6.33 -7.80 -4.62
C THR A 224 4.85 -7.91 -4.17
N PRO A 225 4.52 -8.39 -2.95
CA PRO A 225 3.13 -8.48 -2.49
C PRO A 225 2.39 -7.15 -2.40
N PHE A 226 3.11 -6.03 -2.31
CA PHE A 226 2.51 -4.71 -2.23
C PHE A 226 2.23 -4.10 -3.60
N LEU A 227 2.93 -4.52 -4.66
CA LEU A 227 2.88 -3.87 -5.98
C LEU A 227 1.47 -3.87 -6.58
N SER A 228 0.68 -4.93 -6.34
CA SER A 228 -0.71 -5.02 -6.79
C SER A 228 -1.64 -3.97 -6.19
N ASN A 229 -1.23 -3.28 -5.11
CA ASN A 229 -1.99 -2.18 -4.51
C ASN A 229 -1.75 -0.83 -5.23
N PHE A 230 -0.81 -0.76 -6.17
CA PHE A 230 -0.37 0.48 -6.80
C PHE A 230 -0.67 0.50 -8.30
N GLU A 231 -1.42 1.51 -8.71
CA GLU A 231 -1.69 1.80 -10.13
C GLU A 231 -0.58 2.72 -10.67
N PHE A 232 0.59 2.15 -10.98
CA PHE A 232 1.76 2.91 -11.47
C PHE A 232 1.44 3.73 -12.72
N ASN A 233 0.55 3.22 -13.59
CA ASN A 233 0.04 3.93 -14.75
C ASN A 233 -0.73 5.24 -14.43
N LYS A 234 -1.07 5.51 -13.15
CA LYS A 234 -1.67 6.77 -12.69
C LYS A 234 -0.69 7.71 -11.98
N MET A 235 0.53 7.26 -11.66
CA MET A 235 1.56 8.08 -11.00
C MET A 235 2.28 9.04 -11.97
N LYS A 236 2.85 10.14 -11.47
CA LYS A 236 3.61 11.10 -12.28
C LYS A 236 4.80 10.45 -12.98
N LEU A 237 4.99 10.76 -14.27
CA LEU A 237 6.13 10.26 -15.06
C LEU A 237 7.48 10.69 -14.47
N SER A 238 7.58 11.90 -13.90
CA SER A 238 8.81 12.36 -13.27
C SER A 238 9.22 11.50 -12.07
N PHE A 239 8.26 11.18 -11.19
CA PHE A 239 8.50 10.27 -10.07
C PHE A 239 8.93 8.89 -10.55
N LEU A 240 8.22 8.36 -11.54
CA LEU A 240 8.50 7.07 -12.13
C LEU A 240 9.91 7.01 -12.72
N ASN A 241 10.34 8.02 -13.47
CA ASN A 241 11.70 8.07 -14.02
C ASN A 241 12.76 8.16 -12.92
N ASP A 242 12.59 9.06 -11.95
CA ASP A 242 13.57 9.25 -10.88
C ASP A 242 13.65 8.03 -9.95
N PHE A 243 12.52 7.39 -9.64
CA PHE A 243 12.45 6.31 -8.67
C PHE A 243 12.77 4.94 -9.27
N VAL A 244 12.27 4.65 -10.48
CA VAL A 244 12.40 3.34 -11.13
C VAL A 244 13.77 3.16 -11.77
N ASP A 245 14.43 4.20 -12.27
CA ASP A 245 15.75 4.05 -12.91
C ASP A 245 16.79 3.37 -12.00
N GLU A 246 16.85 3.78 -10.73
CA GLU A 246 17.75 3.16 -9.75
C GLU A 246 17.23 1.82 -9.19
N ARG A 247 15.95 1.48 -9.42
CA ARG A 247 15.23 0.39 -8.75
C ARG A 247 14.50 -0.56 -9.70
N VAL A 248 14.85 -0.59 -10.99
CA VAL A 248 14.16 -1.39 -12.04
C VAL A 248 13.97 -2.85 -11.63
N PHE A 249 14.92 -3.40 -10.85
CA PHE A 249 14.89 -4.78 -10.39
C PHE A 249 13.63 -5.18 -9.60
N ILE A 250 12.92 -4.23 -8.97
CA ILE A 250 11.74 -4.52 -8.15
C ILE A 250 10.50 -4.88 -8.97
N PHE A 251 10.43 -4.47 -10.24
CA PHE A 251 9.23 -4.66 -11.05
C PHE A 251 9.27 -6.01 -11.79
N PRO A 252 8.25 -6.88 -11.64
CA PRO A 252 8.05 -8.02 -12.52
C PRO A 252 7.82 -7.55 -13.97
N ASN A 253 8.20 -8.37 -14.95
CA ASN A 253 8.10 -8.01 -16.38
C ASN A 253 6.70 -7.54 -16.81
N ASP A 254 5.62 -8.05 -16.21
CA ASP A 254 4.25 -7.70 -16.60
C ASP A 254 3.72 -6.41 -15.94
N GLU A 255 4.06 -6.12 -14.69
CA GLU A 255 3.75 -4.81 -14.08
C GLU A 255 4.64 -3.70 -14.64
N PHE A 256 5.88 -4.06 -15.00
CA PHE A 256 6.78 -3.21 -15.76
C PHE A 256 6.18 -2.85 -17.13
N LYS A 257 5.43 -3.73 -17.81
CA LYS A 257 4.75 -3.40 -19.09
C LYS A 257 3.72 -2.28 -18.95
N ASP A 258 2.97 -2.19 -17.85
CA ASP A 258 2.01 -1.11 -17.62
C ASP A 258 2.72 0.23 -17.35
N PHE A 259 3.82 0.19 -16.61
CA PHE A 259 4.73 1.32 -16.43
C PHE A 259 5.32 1.77 -17.78
N LEU A 260 5.84 0.82 -18.55
CA LEU A 260 6.39 1.04 -19.88
C LEU A 260 5.35 1.64 -20.82
N GLN A 261 4.11 1.12 -20.84
CA GLN A 261 3.04 1.69 -21.65
C GLN A 261 2.80 3.16 -21.34
N LYS A 262 2.83 3.56 -20.06
CA LYS A 262 2.68 4.98 -19.71
C LYS A 262 3.89 5.82 -20.12
N ALA A 263 5.10 5.35 -19.84
CA ALA A 263 6.34 6.01 -20.26
C ALA A 263 6.44 6.12 -21.80
N ASN A 264 5.90 5.14 -22.51
CA ASN A 264 5.92 5.02 -23.97
C ASN A 264 4.75 5.73 -24.66
N ALA A 265 3.66 6.05 -23.96
CA ALA A 265 2.53 6.79 -24.53
C ALA A 265 2.86 8.26 -24.88
N GLY A 266 4.06 8.73 -24.54
CA GLY A 266 4.42 10.15 -24.49
C GLY A 266 5.19 10.72 -25.68
N PHE A 267 5.76 9.93 -26.59
CA PHE A 267 6.54 10.49 -27.71
C PHE A 267 6.01 10.03 -29.06
N LYS A 268 5.02 10.75 -29.59
CA LYS A 268 4.71 10.64 -31.01
C LYS A 268 5.80 11.36 -31.79
N VAL A 269 6.45 10.66 -32.70
CA VAL A 269 7.47 11.20 -33.58
C VAL A 269 7.00 11.12 -35.01
N LYS A 270 7.16 12.23 -35.73
CA LYS A 270 6.91 12.32 -37.15
C LYS A 270 8.24 12.52 -37.83
N ILE A 271 8.63 11.60 -38.71
CA ILE A 271 9.85 11.70 -39.53
C ILE A 271 9.39 11.96 -40.95
N THR A 272 9.81 13.08 -41.52
CA THR A 272 9.52 13.41 -42.93
C THR A 272 10.78 13.25 -43.75
N ASN A 273 10.71 12.72 -44.97
CA ASN A 273 11.84 12.67 -45.89
C ASN A 273 11.87 13.91 -46.81
N SER A 274 12.93 14.04 -47.61
CA SER A 274 13.11 15.16 -48.56
C SER A 274 12.05 15.22 -49.67
N SER A 275 11.32 14.13 -49.92
CA SER A 275 10.19 14.06 -50.87
C SER A 275 8.83 14.35 -50.22
N GLY A 276 8.81 14.75 -48.94
CA GLY A 276 7.59 15.14 -48.21
C GLY A 276 6.77 13.96 -47.65
N GLN A 277 7.25 12.73 -47.79
CA GLN A 277 6.62 11.55 -47.19
C GLN A 277 6.90 11.54 -45.69
N SER A 278 5.83 11.47 -44.90
CA SER A 278 5.89 11.45 -43.44
C SER A 278 5.57 10.08 -42.88
N ILE A 279 6.41 9.60 -41.96
CA ILE A 279 6.16 8.41 -41.18
C ILE A 279 5.91 8.84 -39.74
N HIS A 280 4.88 8.25 -39.16
CA HIS A 280 4.46 8.49 -37.80
C HIS A 280 4.84 7.26 -36.98
N GLY A 281 5.50 7.48 -35.85
CA GLY A 281 5.87 6.43 -34.92
C GLY A 281 5.68 6.87 -33.48
N THR A 282 5.77 5.93 -32.57
CA THR A 282 5.82 6.20 -31.14
C THR A 282 7.20 5.80 -30.65
N ILE A 283 7.97 6.77 -30.16
CA ILE A 283 9.23 6.48 -29.47
C ILE A 283 8.90 6.10 -28.04
N SER A 284 9.43 4.96 -27.67
CA SER A 284 9.35 4.38 -26.35
C SER A 284 10.78 4.42 -25.79
N TYR A 285 10.93 4.59 -24.48
CA TYR A 285 12.26 4.51 -23.83
C TYR A 285 12.91 3.12 -24.02
N TYR A 286 12.14 2.16 -24.56
CA TYR A 286 12.49 0.76 -24.70
C TYR A 286 12.21 0.20 -26.12
N SER A 287 11.88 1.03 -27.13
CA SER A 287 11.55 0.49 -28.46
C SER A 287 12.78 0.35 -29.37
N THR A 288 13.06 -0.89 -29.74
CA THR A 288 13.90 -1.25 -30.89
C THR A 288 13.23 -0.89 -32.23
N GLU A 289 11.90 -0.74 -32.23
CA GLU A 289 11.07 -0.50 -33.42
C GLU A 289 11.42 0.82 -34.14
N VAL A 290 11.80 1.87 -33.41
CA VAL A 290 12.18 3.15 -34.03
C VAL A 290 13.54 3.04 -34.70
N VAL A 291 14.47 2.32 -34.09
CA VAL A 291 15.78 2.04 -34.65
C VAL A 291 15.65 1.18 -35.91
N GLU A 292 14.77 0.18 -35.91
CA GLU A 292 14.48 -0.63 -37.10
C GLU A 292 13.79 0.17 -38.19
N VAL A 293 12.79 1.02 -37.87
CA VAL A 293 12.12 1.86 -38.87
C VAL A 293 13.08 2.89 -39.49
N ILE A 294 13.96 3.50 -38.70
CA ILE A 294 15.01 4.41 -39.20
C ILE A 294 16.00 3.64 -40.09
N LYS A 295 16.39 2.42 -39.72
CA LYS A 295 17.26 1.55 -40.54
C LYS A 295 16.59 1.16 -41.86
N THR A 296 15.30 0.80 -41.84
CA THR A 296 14.55 0.45 -43.05
C THR A 296 14.43 1.66 -43.98
N LEU A 297 14.19 2.87 -43.45
CA LEU A 297 14.15 4.10 -44.23
C LEU A 297 15.51 4.51 -44.81
N ALA A 298 16.58 4.31 -44.05
CA ALA A 298 17.95 4.53 -44.52
C ALA A 298 18.38 3.53 -45.60
N ASN A 299 17.76 2.34 -45.62
CA ASN A 299 18.01 1.28 -46.59
C ASN A 299 17.15 1.41 -47.85
N GLU A 300 15.92 1.94 -47.77
CA GLU A 300 14.99 1.86 -48.90
C GLU A 300 15.23 2.85 -50.04
N LYS A 301 15.81 4.04 -49.82
CA LYS A 301 16.20 4.95 -50.93
C LYS A 301 17.41 5.80 -50.57
N SER A 302 18.28 6.01 -51.55
CA SER A 302 19.48 6.86 -51.51
C SER A 302 19.18 8.36 -51.39
N GLU A 303 18.18 8.76 -50.60
CA GLU A 303 17.76 10.15 -50.42
C GLU A 303 18.17 10.68 -49.04
N LYS A 304 18.52 11.97 -48.99
CA LYS A 304 18.87 12.68 -47.74
C LYS A 304 17.67 12.66 -46.80
N LEU A 305 17.85 12.12 -45.59
CA LEU A 305 16.85 12.23 -44.53
C LEU A 305 16.92 13.64 -43.94
N THR A 306 15.94 14.48 -44.28
CA THR A 306 15.74 15.80 -43.66
C THR A 306 14.51 15.75 -42.78
N GLY A 307 14.69 15.49 -41.48
CA GLY A 307 13.58 15.25 -40.56
C GLY A 307 13.32 16.39 -39.59
N ASP A 308 12.07 16.86 -39.53
CA ASP A 308 11.57 17.62 -38.39
C ASP A 308 11.32 16.68 -37.21
N PHE A 309 12.26 16.59 -36.26
CA PHE A 309 12.09 15.82 -35.02
C PHE A 309 11.15 16.56 -34.06
N THR A 310 9.86 16.51 -34.34
CA THR A 310 8.85 17.09 -33.44
C THR A 310 8.41 16.06 -32.40
N CYS A 311 8.97 16.17 -31.19
CA CYS A 311 8.49 15.42 -30.03
C CYS A 311 7.21 16.11 -29.50
N TRP A 312 6.11 15.37 -29.45
CA TRP A 312 4.85 15.85 -28.89
C TRP A 312 4.55 15.15 -27.56
N ASN A 313 4.86 15.82 -26.45
CA ASN A 313 4.29 15.46 -25.15
C ASN A 313 2.99 16.27 -24.96
N LYS A 314 1.87 15.61 -24.61
CA LYS A 314 0.59 16.28 -24.30
C LYS A 314 0.72 17.34 -23.18
N GLU A 315 1.75 17.26 -22.34
CA GLU A 315 2.04 18.23 -21.28
C GLU A 315 3.01 19.36 -21.73
N CYS A 316 3.83 19.16 -22.76
CA CYS A 316 4.76 20.16 -23.28
C CYS A 316 4.18 20.83 -24.54
N LYS A 317 3.52 21.98 -24.38
CA LYS A 317 2.89 22.76 -25.46
C LYS A 317 3.87 23.46 -26.44
N LYS A 318 5.11 23.00 -26.59
CA LYS A 318 6.08 23.62 -27.52
C LYS A 318 6.92 22.56 -28.25
N PRO A 319 7.14 22.69 -29.58
CA PRO A 319 8.11 21.86 -30.30
C PRO A 319 9.52 22.18 -29.83
N ALA A 320 10.30 21.14 -29.52
CA ALA A 320 11.71 21.27 -29.19
C ALA A 320 12.55 21.25 -30.49
N ILE A 321 13.12 22.40 -30.84
CA ILE A 321 14.30 22.63 -31.71
C ILE A 321 14.05 22.58 -33.24
N PRO A 322 14.60 23.53 -34.05
CA PRO A 322 14.58 23.48 -35.52
C PRO A 322 15.74 22.64 -36.12
N ASN A 323 15.34 21.69 -36.96
CA ASN A 323 15.96 21.13 -38.18
C ASN A 323 17.50 21.26 -38.42
N PRO A 324 18.31 20.24 -38.06
CA PRO A 324 19.61 20.01 -38.68
C PRO A 324 19.50 19.15 -39.95
N LEU A 325 20.14 19.59 -41.03
CA LEU A 325 20.29 18.82 -42.29
C LEU A 325 21.37 17.75 -42.11
N ILE A 326 21.01 16.46 -42.12
CA ILE A 326 21.95 15.34 -41.90
C ILE A 326 22.22 14.59 -43.21
N ARG A 327 23.50 14.32 -43.54
CA ARG A 327 23.91 13.48 -44.67
C ARG A 327 24.14 12.02 -44.25
N ARG A 328 24.04 11.09 -45.21
CA ARG A 328 23.96 9.63 -45.00
C ARG A 328 25.23 9.02 -44.39
N ASP A 329 26.38 9.56 -44.78
CA ASP A 329 27.73 9.26 -44.31
C ASP A 329 28.00 9.79 -42.90
N GLU A 330 27.13 10.65 -42.38
CA GLU A 330 27.23 11.24 -41.05
C GLU A 330 26.13 10.73 -40.11
N ALA A 331 25.20 9.88 -40.54
CA ALA A 331 24.04 9.49 -39.72
C ALA A 331 24.41 8.63 -38.50
N GLU A 332 25.39 7.73 -38.64
CA GLU A 332 25.96 6.99 -37.50
C GLU A 332 26.77 7.92 -36.61
N TRP A 333 27.51 8.86 -37.20
CA TRP A 333 28.25 9.90 -36.49
C TRP A 333 27.35 10.93 -35.80
N TYR A 334 26.15 11.20 -36.31
CA TYR A 334 25.15 12.09 -35.75
C TYR A 334 24.30 11.37 -34.71
N LEU A 335 23.98 10.09 -34.85
CA LEU A 335 23.42 9.33 -33.72
C LEU A 335 24.45 9.26 -32.60
N PHE A 336 25.72 9.01 -32.95
CA PHE A 336 26.84 9.08 -32.02
C PHE A 336 26.96 10.48 -31.42
N TRP A 337 26.94 11.59 -32.16
CA TRP A 337 26.97 12.97 -31.65
C TRP A 337 25.67 13.47 -31.00
N PHE A 338 24.53 12.87 -31.30
CA PHE A 338 23.25 13.10 -30.61
C PHE A 338 23.25 12.36 -29.26
N LEU A 339 23.93 11.21 -29.19
CA LEU A 339 24.27 10.48 -27.97
C LEU A 339 25.46 11.09 -27.20
N TYR A 340 26.42 11.72 -27.89
CA TYR A 340 27.70 12.23 -27.35
C TYR A 340 27.65 13.74 -27.06
N GLY A 341 26.77 14.50 -27.73
CA GLY A 341 26.39 15.86 -27.36
C GLY A 341 25.63 15.91 -26.03
N PHE A 342 25.14 14.76 -25.58
CA PHE A 342 24.68 14.53 -24.20
C PHE A 342 25.83 14.30 -23.19
N ILE A 343 27.08 14.16 -23.65
CA ILE A 343 28.29 13.86 -22.84
C ILE A 343 29.26 15.05 -22.77
N GLY A 344 29.00 16.15 -23.47
CA GLY A 344 29.92 17.30 -23.53
C GLY A 344 29.79 18.35 -22.43
N ILE A 345 29.47 18.00 -21.17
CA ILE A 345 29.53 18.97 -20.05
C ILE A 345 30.22 18.34 -18.86
N GLU A 346 31.55 18.23 -18.97
CA GLU A 346 32.51 18.47 -17.88
C GLU A 346 33.92 18.36 -18.48
N LYS A 347 34.38 19.41 -19.16
CA LYS A 347 35.80 19.82 -19.20
C LYS A 347 35.98 21.10 -20.03
N ASN A 348 36.38 22.15 -19.31
CA ASN A 348 37.03 23.39 -19.76
C ASN A 348 36.60 23.97 -21.14
N THR A 349 35.64 24.89 -21.06
CA THR A 349 35.34 25.87 -22.09
C THR A 349 36.46 26.92 -22.18
N GLU A 350 37.51 26.65 -22.95
CA GLU A 350 38.40 27.73 -23.43
C GLU A 350 38.63 27.74 -24.95
N ASP A 351 38.22 26.72 -25.72
CA ASP A 351 38.55 26.63 -27.15
C ASP A 351 37.39 26.56 -28.14
N PHE A 352 36.15 26.83 -27.73
CA PHE A 352 35.01 26.82 -28.67
C PHE A 352 34.40 28.21 -28.81
N GLY A 353 34.64 28.81 -29.98
CA GLY A 353 34.09 30.10 -30.38
C GLY A 353 32.58 30.08 -30.62
N ASN A 354 31.94 31.17 -30.21
CA ASN A 354 30.66 31.76 -30.61
C ASN A 354 29.34 30.97 -30.73
N ASP A 355 29.27 29.65 -30.57
CA ASP A 355 27.98 28.91 -30.63
C ASP A 355 27.36 28.64 -29.23
N ASN A 356 27.23 29.70 -28.42
CA ASN A 356 26.93 29.58 -26.98
C ASN A 356 25.46 29.78 -26.55
N TYR A 357 24.50 29.89 -27.47
CA TYR A 357 23.09 30.14 -27.07
C TYR A 357 22.27 28.85 -26.84
N LEU A 358 22.58 27.74 -27.52
CA LEU A 358 21.82 26.48 -27.42
C LEU A 358 22.23 25.61 -26.23
N LEU A 359 23.52 25.59 -25.85
CA LEU A 359 24.01 24.77 -24.73
C LEU A 359 23.48 25.22 -23.35
N ALA A 360 23.29 26.53 -23.17
CA ALA A 360 22.81 27.12 -21.92
C ALA A 360 21.32 26.83 -21.64
N GLU A 361 20.52 26.51 -22.67
CA GLU A 361 19.10 26.16 -22.50
C GLU A 361 18.91 24.65 -22.25
N MET A 362 19.79 23.82 -22.80
CA MET A 362 19.78 22.35 -22.66
C MET A 362 20.28 21.86 -21.28
N THR A 363 21.12 22.65 -20.61
CA THR A 363 21.65 22.35 -19.25
C THR A 363 20.56 22.28 -18.18
N SER A 364 19.40 22.93 -18.39
CA SER A 364 18.26 22.83 -17.47
C SER A 364 17.53 21.47 -17.50
N GLN A 365 17.85 20.59 -18.47
CA GLN A 365 17.16 19.31 -18.71
C GLN A 365 18.06 18.06 -18.55
N GLY A 366 19.29 18.22 -18.04
CA GLY A 366 20.36 17.20 -18.01
C GLY A 366 20.16 15.95 -17.13
N LYS A 367 18.99 15.74 -16.49
CA LYS A 367 18.75 14.52 -15.70
C LYS A 367 18.42 13.28 -16.54
N TYR A 368 17.86 13.47 -17.74
CA TYR A 368 17.41 12.37 -18.61
C TYR A 368 18.54 11.65 -19.36
N ALA A 369 19.72 12.29 -19.47
CA ALA A 369 20.90 11.77 -20.14
C ALA A 369 21.52 10.55 -19.44
N LYS A 370 21.52 10.58 -18.10
CA LYS A 370 22.32 9.70 -17.25
C LYS A 370 21.74 8.28 -17.17
N CYS A 371 20.43 8.19 -17.15
CA CYS A 371 19.65 6.95 -17.18
C CYS A 371 19.86 6.21 -18.51
N PHE A 372 19.86 6.97 -19.61
CA PHE A 372 20.08 6.45 -20.96
C PHE A 372 21.52 5.95 -21.17
N TRP A 373 22.52 6.66 -20.63
CA TRP A 373 23.92 6.24 -20.62
C TRP A 373 24.13 4.90 -19.91
N ASN A 374 23.56 4.71 -18.72
CA ASN A 374 23.71 3.47 -17.94
C ASN A 374 23.06 2.24 -18.61
N PHE A 375 22.00 2.46 -19.40
CA PHE A 375 21.35 1.42 -20.18
C PHE A 375 22.15 1.06 -21.45
N CYS A 376 22.65 2.06 -22.19
CA CYS A 376 23.50 1.84 -23.36
C CYS A 376 24.83 1.14 -23.01
N LEU A 377 25.44 1.45 -21.85
CA LEU A 377 26.67 0.80 -21.41
C LEU A 377 26.50 -0.69 -21.10
N LYS A 378 25.34 -1.09 -20.53
CA LYS A 378 25.03 -2.50 -20.24
C LYS A 378 24.72 -3.32 -21.49
N MET A 379 24.24 -2.68 -22.56
CA MET A 379 23.99 -3.30 -23.86
C MET A 379 25.24 -3.50 -24.72
N VAL A 380 26.30 -2.74 -24.47
CA VAL A 380 27.56 -2.82 -25.24
C VAL A 380 28.59 -3.75 -24.55
N LEU A 381 28.43 -4.00 -23.25
CA LEU A 381 29.34 -4.84 -22.46
C LEU A 381 28.90 -6.31 -22.30
N ASN A 382 27.77 -6.70 -22.90
CA ASN A 382 27.34 -8.09 -23.13
C ASN A 382 27.07 -8.27 -24.63
#